data_AF-A0A485KGJ3-F1
#
_entry.id   AF-A0A485KGJ3-F1
#
_cell.length_a   1.000
_cell.length_b   1.000
_cell.length_c   1.000
_cell.angle_alpha   90.00
_cell.angle_beta   90.00
_cell.angle_gamma   90.00
#
_symmetry.space_group_name_H-M   'P 1'
#
loop_
_entity.id
_entity.type
_entity.pdbx_description
1 polymer ?
#
loop_
_entity_poly.entity_id
_entity_poly.type
_entity_poly.pdbx_seq_one_letter_code
_entity_poly.pdbx_strand_id
1 'polypeptide(L)'
;MGVNPCSDPFNVHLPRDPPVGIHYAMYYGAPDNVNEGYMYYKYRIPKDILDCNSMLFKLPPATEWSSIAEKYPDDANKRKWKSHSVWLQCTLIKYGNDVLRQMKEKLCPHGFNTHQGVVLHAKDSPWSAYPATS
;
A
#
# COMPACT_ATOMS: atom_id res chain seq x y z
N MET A 1 17.05 0.23 13.46
CA MET A 1 16.01 0.61 12.48
C MET A 1 15.05 -0.56 12.38
N GLY A 2 13.73 -0.29 12.32
CA GLY A 2 12.70 -1.34 12.36
C GLY A 2 12.67 -2.24 11.12
N VAL A 3 11.82 -3.27 11.17
CA VAL A 3 11.57 -4.20 10.06
C VAL A 3 11.04 -3.45 8.84
N ASN A 4 11.46 -3.82 7.63
CA ASN A 4 10.97 -3.24 6.38
C ASN A 4 9.46 -3.56 6.23
N PRO A 5 8.57 -2.55 6.25
CA PRO A 5 7.13 -2.78 6.23
C PRO A 5 6.63 -3.28 4.88
N CYS A 6 7.46 -3.25 3.83
CA CYS A 6 7.09 -3.63 2.47
C CYS A 6 7.71 -4.97 2.02
N SER A 7 8.49 -5.64 2.87
CA SER A 7 9.17 -6.91 2.51
C SER A 7 8.28 -8.14 2.66
N ASP A 8 7.37 -8.15 3.63
CA ASP A 8 6.38 -9.22 3.84
C ASP A 8 5.01 -8.73 3.38
N PRO A 9 4.31 -9.42 2.46
CA PRO A 9 2.99 -8.99 1.95
C PRO A 9 1.82 -9.19 2.92
N PHE A 10 2.00 -9.89 4.03
CA PHE A 10 0.92 -10.27 4.93
C PHE A 10 1.07 -9.69 6.33
N ASN A 11 2.28 -9.74 6.91
CA ASN A 11 2.45 -9.35 8.31
C ASN A 11 2.57 -7.84 8.48
N VAL A 12 1.68 -7.26 9.30
CA VAL A 12 1.76 -5.84 9.68
C VAL A 12 2.74 -5.68 10.83
N HIS A 13 3.75 -4.82 10.64
CA HIS A 13 4.71 -4.47 11.69
C HIS A 13 4.37 -3.09 12.24
N LEU A 14 3.75 -3.04 13.42
CA LEU A 14 3.46 -1.79 14.10
C LEU A 14 4.71 -1.28 14.85
N PRO A 15 4.93 0.04 14.92
CA PRO A 15 5.96 0.60 15.79
C PRO A 15 5.56 0.40 17.26
N ARG A 16 6.54 0.57 18.16
CA ARG A 16 6.33 0.43 19.63
C ARG A 16 5.18 1.31 20.14
N ASP A 17 5.05 2.50 19.57
CA ASP A 17 3.96 3.44 19.85
C ASP A 17 3.17 3.63 18.55
N PRO A 18 2.16 2.78 18.29
CA PRO A 18 1.36 2.87 17.07
C PRO A 18 0.49 4.12 17.07
N PRO A 19 0.29 4.77 15.90
CA PRO A 19 -0.61 5.90 15.82
C PRO A 19 -2.04 5.48 16.19
N VAL A 20 -2.70 6.27 17.03
CA VAL A 20 -4.10 6.05 17.45
C VAL A 20 -5.13 6.39 16.35
N GLY A 21 -4.68 6.99 15.25
CA GLY A 21 -5.51 7.33 14.10
C GLY A 21 -4.67 7.56 12.85
N ILE A 22 -5.26 7.29 11.68
CA ILE A 22 -4.61 7.50 10.38
C ILE A 22 -5.52 8.40 9.53
N HIS A 23 -4.95 9.47 8.98
CA HIS A 23 -5.69 10.37 8.11
C HIS A 23 -5.73 9.86 6.67
N TYR A 24 -6.86 9.29 6.26
CA TYR A 24 -7.00 8.58 4.98
C TYR A 24 -6.98 9.48 3.72
N ALA A 25 -6.94 10.81 3.87
CA ALA A 25 -6.97 11.76 2.76
C ALA A 25 -5.59 12.37 2.43
N MET A 26 -4.50 11.70 2.81
CA MET A 26 -3.13 12.06 2.43
C MET A 26 -2.57 11.08 1.40
N TYR A 27 -1.55 11.54 0.67
CA TYR A 27 -0.71 10.69 -0.17
C TYR A 27 0.42 10.09 0.70
N TYR A 28 0.57 8.76 0.67
CA TYR A 28 1.65 8.06 1.37
C TYR A 28 2.52 7.24 0.41
N GLY A 29 3.81 7.53 0.39
CA GLY A 29 4.81 6.91 -0.48
C GLY A 29 6.21 7.51 -0.28
N ALA A 30 7.21 6.98 -0.99
CA ALA A 30 8.58 7.49 -0.90
C ALA A 30 8.81 8.80 -1.71
N PRO A 31 8.27 8.99 -2.92
CA PRO A 31 8.56 10.17 -3.75
C PRO A 31 8.15 11.49 -3.09
N ASP A 32 8.85 12.59 -3.41
CA ASP A 32 8.49 13.95 -2.99
C ASP A 32 7.38 14.54 -3.87
N ASN A 33 7.43 14.27 -5.17
CA ASN A 33 6.36 14.60 -6.07
C ASN A 33 5.22 13.61 -5.86
N VAL A 34 4.07 14.11 -5.41
CA VAL A 34 2.91 13.25 -5.16
C VAL A 34 2.46 12.52 -6.41
N ASN A 35 2.77 12.96 -7.63
CA ASN A 35 2.34 12.31 -8.88
C ASN A 35 3.26 11.17 -9.34
N GLU A 36 4.34 10.88 -8.62
CA GLU A 36 5.36 9.92 -9.04
C GLU A 36 5.33 8.66 -8.18
N GLY A 37 5.75 7.54 -8.78
CA GLY A 37 6.00 6.27 -8.09
C GLY A 37 4.77 5.65 -7.42
N TYR A 38 5.03 4.87 -6.38
CA TYR A 38 3.98 4.18 -5.62
C TYR A 38 3.39 5.13 -4.60
N MET A 39 2.06 5.19 -4.51
CA MET A 39 1.39 6.09 -3.59
C MET A 39 0.05 5.51 -3.15
N TYR A 40 -0.15 5.39 -1.83
CA TYR A 40 -1.45 5.10 -1.28
C TYR A 40 -2.31 6.37 -1.25
N TYR A 41 -3.50 6.31 -1.86
CA TYR A 41 -4.51 7.36 -1.77
C TYR A 41 -5.91 6.80 -2.03
N LYS A 42 -6.89 7.20 -1.22
CA LYS A 42 -8.24 6.61 -1.25
C LYS A 42 -8.95 6.70 -2.60
N TYR A 43 -8.76 7.78 -3.35
CA TYR A 43 -9.39 7.95 -4.67
C TYR A 43 -8.69 7.18 -5.78
N ARG A 44 -7.62 6.45 -5.47
CA ARG A 44 -6.91 5.56 -6.39
C ARG A 44 -7.32 4.10 -6.24
N ILE A 45 -8.19 3.79 -5.27
CA ILE A 45 -8.77 2.46 -5.13
C ILE A 45 -9.77 2.23 -6.27
N PRO A 46 -9.63 1.16 -7.07
CA PRO A 46 -10.58 0.84 -8.12
C PRO A 46 -12.00 0.65 -7.58
N LYS A 47 -13.00 1.07 -8.35
CA LYS A 47 -14.42 1.00 -7.90
C LYS A 47 -14.93 -0.43 -7.81
N ASP A 48 -14.36 -1.33 -8.59
CA ASP A 48 -14.67 -2.75 -8.70
C ASP A 48 -13.85 -3.61 -7.71
N ILE A 49 -13.13 -3.00 -6.76
CA ILE A 49 -12.22 -3.73 -5.85
C ILE A 49 -12.91 -4.84 -5.04
N LEU A 50 -14.22 -4.73 -4.81
CA LEU A 50 -15.01 -5.72 -4.07
C LEU A 50 -15.54 -6.88 -4.93
N ASP A 51 -15.44 -6.79 -6.26
CA ASP A 51 -15.88 -7.86 -7.15
C ASP A 51 -15.07 -9.14 -6.90
N CYS A 52 -15.70 -10.31 -7.04
CA CYS A 52 -15.08 -11.58 -6.71
C CYS A 52 -13.84 -11.90 -7.56
N ASN A 53 -13.81 -11.42 -8.81
CA ASN A 53 -12.68 -11.61 -9.73
C ASN A 53 -11.59 -10.54 -9.60
N SER A 54 -11.86 -9.45 -8.90
CA SER A 54 -10.90 -8.37 -8.69
C SER A 54 -9.74 -8.82 -7.80
N MET A 55 -8.53 -8.45 -8.21
CA MET A 55 -7.30 -8.69 -7.47
C MET A 55 -7.25 -7.88 -6.17
N LEU A 56 -6.39 -8.30 -5.25
CA LEU A 56 -6.00 -7.55 -4.06
C LEU A 56 -4.90 -6.52 -4.40
N PHE A 57 -4.63 -5.60 -3.49
CA PHE A 57 -3.56 -4.62 -3.64
C PHE A 57 -2.18 -5.29 -3.60
N LYS A 58 -1.29 -4.85 -4.49
CA LYS A 58 0.12 -5.22 -4.49
C LYS A 58 0.91 -4.22 -3.66
N LEU A 59 1.78 -4.71 -2.78
CA LEU A 59 2.73 -3.85 -2.08
C LEU A 59 3.70 -3.17 -3.06
N PRO A 60 4.18 -1.96 -2.74
CA PRO A 60 5.32 -1.40 -3.44
C PRO A 60 6.58 -2.26 -3.20
N PRO A 61 7.60 -2.14 -4.06
CA PRO A 61 8.89 -2.79 -3.85
C PRO A 61 9.50 -2.46 -2.49
N ALA A 62 10.12 -3.45 -1.86
CA ALA A 62 10.82 -3.28 -0.57
C ALA A 62 11.93 -2.19 -0.62
N THR A 63 12.42 -1.86 -1.82
CA THR A 63 13.39 -0.81 -2.06
C THR A 63 12.88 0.60 -1.76
N GLU A 64 11.56 0.83 -1.75
CA GLU A 64 10.98 2.11 -1.30
C GLU A 64 11.36 2.44 0.15
N TRP A 65 11.54 1.41 0.99
CA TRP A 65 12.00 1.55 2.37
C TRP A 65 13.53 1.56 2.47
N SER A 66 14.20 0.57 1.86
CA SER A 66 15.64 0.40 2.07
C SER A 66 16.49 1.50 1.42
N SER A 67 15.98 2.18 0.38
CA SER A 67 16.68 3.28 -0.28
C SER A 67 16.60 4.63 0.46
N ILE A 68 15.78 4.76 1.52
CA ILE A 68 15.54 6.05 2.19
C ILE A 68 16.83 6.62 2.79
N ALA A 69 17.64 5.78 3.43
CA ALA A 69 18.89 6.22 4.06
C ALA A 69 19.91 6.72 3.03
N GLU A 70 19.99 6.06 1.88
CA GLU A 70 20.89 6.41 0.78
C GLU A 70 20.42 7.67 0.04
N LYS A 71 19.11 7.82 -0.20
CA LYS A 71 18.53 8.99 -0.89
C LYS A 71 18.64 10.28 -0.09
N TYR A 72 18.68 10.18 1.23
CA TYR A 72 18.69 11.34 2.13
C TYR A 72 19.79 11.18 3.19
N PRO A 73 21.08 11.18 2.81
CA PRO A 73 22.19 10.87 3.72
C PRO A 73 22.38 11.96 4.79
N ASP A 74 22.07 13.21 4.47
CA ASP A 74 22.30 14.37 5.34
C ASP A 74 21.03 14.96 5.96
N ASP A 75 19.85 14.41 5.64
CA ASP A 75 18.56 14.94 6.12
C ASP A 75 17.83 13.94 7.02
N ALA A 76 18.15 13.98 8.31
CA ALA A 76 17.56 13.09 9.31
C ALA A 76 16.04 13.28 9.45
N ASN A 77 15.53 14.51 9.29
CA ASN A 77 14.11 14.81 9.38
C ASN A 77 13.35 14.22 8.20
N LYS A 78 13.90 14.35 6.99
CA LYS A 78 13.32 13.75 5.78
C LYS A 78 13.39 12.23 5.82
N ARG A 79 14.49 11.63 6.31
CA ARG A 79 14.54 10.18 6.55
C ARG A 79 13.42 9.70 7.48
N LYS A 80 13.21 10.41 8.60
CA LYS A 80 12.14 10.07 9.55
C LYS A 80 10.76 10.17 8.90
N TRP A 81 10.49 11.28 8.22
CA TRP A 81 9.22 11.51 7.52
C TRP A 81 8.96 10.49 6.42
N LYS A 82 9.95 10.19 5.58
CA LYS A 82 9.83 9.21 4.50
C LYS A 82 9.68 7.80 5.03
N SER A 83 10.39 7.44 6.09
CA SER A 83 10.19 6.14 6.76
C SER A 83 8.76 6.03 7.26
N HIS A 84 8.24 7.07 7.92
CA HIS A 84 6.85 7.07 8.38
C HIS A 84 5.84 6.97 7.22
N SER A 85 6.07 7.70 6.13
CA SER A 85 5.22 7.69 4.93
C SER A 85 5.19 6.31 4.26
N VAL A 86 6.35 5.68 4.03
CA VAL A 86 6.44 4.34 3.42
C VAL A 86 5.89 3.27 4.36
N TRP A 87 6.10 3.41 5.67
CA TRP A 87 5.46 2.54 6.65
C TRP A 87 3.94 2.62 6.59
N LEU A 88 3.36 3.82 6.53
CA LEU A 88 1.91 4.01 6.38
C LEU A 88 1.41 3.41 5.07
N GLN A 89 2.08 3.66 3.95
CA GLN A 89 1.72 3.10 2.65
C GLN A 89 1.59 1.57 2.70
N CYS A 90 2.64 0.89 3.16
CA CYS A 90 2.65 -0.58 3.19
C CYS A 90 1.69 -1.14 4.24
N THR A 91 1.53 -0.46 5.38
CA THR A 91 0.57 -0.85 6.42
C THR A 91 -0.88 -0.72 5.96
N LEU A 92 -1.23 0.39 5.28
CA LEU A 92 -2.58 0.62 4.76
C LEU A 92 -2.94 -0.34 3.64
N ILE A 93 -1.99 -0.70 2.77
CA ILE A 93 -2.18 -1.73 1.75
C ILE A 93 -2.49 -3.09 2.40
N LYS A 94 -1.75 -3.46 3.45
CA LYS A 94 -1.96 -4.73 4.17
C LYS A 94 -3.31 -4.78 4.87
N TYR A 95 -3.67 -3.74 5.62
CA TYR A 95 -5.00 -3.66 6.23
C TYR A 95 -6.10 -3.63 5.19
N GLY A 96 -5.90 -2.91 4.09
CA GLY A 96 -6.82 -2.92 2.94
C GLY A 96 -7.03 -4.34 2.41
N ASN A 97 -5.96 -5.10 2.19
CA ASN A 97 -6.05 -6.48 1.74
C ASN A 97 -6.74 -7.40 2.74
N ASP A 98 -6.50 -7.24 4.04
CA ASP A 98 -7.18 -8.00 5.07
C ASP A 98 -8.69 -7.71 5.09
N VAL A 99 -9.08 -6.43 5.03
CA VAL A 99 -10.49 -6.02 4.93
C VAL A 99 -11.13 -6.56 3.65
N LEU A 100 -10.46 -6.43 2.51
CA LEU A 100 -10.96 -6.95 1.23
C LEU A 100 -11.16 -8.46 1.27
N ARG A 101 -10.21 -9.21 1.84
CA ARG A 101 -10.35 -10.66 2.05
C ARG A 101 -11.59 -10.97 2.88
N GLN A 102 -11.72 -10.36 4.05
CA GLN A 102 -12.86 -10.59 4.95
C GLN A 102 -14.21 -10.22 4.30
N MET A 103 -14.24 -9.16 3.48
CA MET A 103 -15.44 -8.78 2.74
C MET A 103 -15.75 -9.78 1.63
N LYS A 104 -14.76 -10.17 0.82
CA LYS A 104 -14.95 -11.11 -0.29
C LYS A 104 -15.30 -12.52 0.19
N GLU A 105 -14.75 -12.98 1.30
CA GLU A 105 -15.15 -14.24 1.95
C GLU A 105 -16.65 -14.31 2.23
N LYS A 106 -17.28 -13.15 2.52
CA LYS A 106 -18.73 -13.06 2.78
C LYS A 106 -19.55 -12.83 1.51
N LEU A 107 -19.02 -12.08 0.55
CA LEU A 107 -19.74 -11.65 -0.65
C LEU A 107 -19.63 -12.65 -1.82
N CYS A 108 -18.62 -13.52 -1.82
CA CYS A 108 -18.27 -14.38 -2.94
C CYS A 108 -18.40 -15.87 -2.57
N PRO A 109 -19.60 -16.47 -2.66
CA PRO A 109 -19.86 -17.84 -2.19
C PRO A 109 -19.11 -18.92 -2.99
N HIS A 110 -18.64 -18.60 -4.20
CA HIS A 110 -17.89 -19.51 -5.06
C HIS A 110 -16.37 -19.29 -5.04
N GLY A 111 -15.88 -18.51 -4.07
CA GLY A 111 -14.50 -18.09 -3.99
C GLY A 111 -14.24 -16.73 -4.64
N PHE A 112 -13.04 -16.20 -4.40
CA PHE A 112 -12.61 -14.89 -4.88
C PHE A 112 -11.12 -14.90 -5.24
N ASN A 113 -10.71 -13.93 -6.06
CA ASN A 113 -9.34 -13.75 -6.48
C ASN A 113 -8.46 -13.22 -5.32
N THR A 114 -7.49 -14.01 -4.90
CA THR A 114 -6.53 -13.68 -3.83
C THR A 114 -5.22 -13.09 -4.36
N HIS A 115 -5.05 -12.98 -5.69
CA HIS A 115 -3.83 -12.46 -6.28
C HIS A 115 -3.62 -10.98 -5.94
N GLN A 116 -2.43 -10.62 -5.47
CA GLN A 116 -2.06 -9.23 -5.16
C GLN A 116 -1.43 -8.55 -6.39
N GLY A 117 -2.28 -7.96 -7.24
CA GLY A 117 -1.87 -7.37 -8.52
C GLY A 117 -2.18 -5.88 -8.68
N VAL A 118 -3.08 -5.31 -7.87
CA VAL A 118 -3.48 -3.90 -8.01
C VAL A 118 -2.40 -2.99 -7.45
N VAL A 119 -1.62 -2.38 -8.33
CA VAL A 119 -0.58 -1.41 -7.93
C VAL A 119 -1.19 -0.03 -7.78
N LEU A 120 -1.00 0.60 -6.62
CA LEU A 120 -1.44 1.96 -6.38
C LEU A 120 -0.35 2.98 -6.73
N HIS A 121 -0.57 3.72 -7.81
CA HIS A 121 0.20 4.88 -8.24
C HIS A 121 -0.60 6.16 -8.04
N ALA A 122 0.10 7.26 -7.83
CA ALA A 122 -0.60 8.50 -7.54
C ALA A 122 -1.35 9.13 -8.69
N LYS A 123 -0.97 8.86 -9.94
CA LYS A 123 -1.64 9.35 -11.15
C LYS A 123 -2.20 8.19 -11.96
N ASP A 124 -1.37 7.17 -12.17
CA ASP A 124 -1.61 6.08 -13.12
C ASP A 124 -2.05 4.79 -12.43
N SER A 125 -2.81 4.89 -11.34
CA SER A 125 -3.45 3.70 -10.76
C SER A 125 -4.43 3.09 -11.75
N PRO A 126 -4.51 1.75 -11.81
CA PRO A 126 -5.44 1.09 -12.70
C PRO A 126 -6.88 1.50 -12.33
N TRP A 127 -7.69 1.75 -13.35
CA TRP A 127 -9.10 2.08 -13.16
C TRP A 127 -9.93 0.90 -12.64
N SER A 128 -9.40 -0.31 -12.84
CA SER A 128 -10.04 -1.58 -12.56
C SER A 128 -9.10 -2.50 -11.80
N ALA A 129 -9.65 -3.28 -10.89
CA ALA A 129 -8.93 -4.30 -10.14
C ALA A 129 -8.94 -5.68 -10.83
N TYR A 130 -9.58 -5.84 -11.99
CA TYR A 130 -9.53 -7.08 -12.75
C TYR A 130 -8.11 -7.37 -13.27
N PRO A 131 -7.72 -8.65 -13.41
CA PRO A 131 -6.48 -9.01 -14.09
C PRO A 131 -6.45 -8.42 -15.50
N ALA A 132 -5.30 -7.84 -15.90
CA ALA A 132 -5.12 -7.44 -17.28
C ALA A 132 -5.23 -8.67 -18.18
N THR A 133 -6.04 -8.58 -19.24
CA THR A 133 -6.10 -9.63 -20.26
C THR A 133 -4.75 -9.67 -20.97
N SER A 134 -4.03 -10.78 -20.82
CA SER A 134 -2.80 -11.09 -21.56
C SER A 134 -3.06 -11.26 -23.06
#